data_AF-V4B014-F1
#
_entry.id   AF-V4B014-F1
#
_cell.length_a   1.000
_cell.length_b   1.000
_cell.length_c   1.000
_cell.angle_alpha   90.00
_cell.angle_beta   90.00
_cell.angle_gamma   90.00
#
_symmetry.space_group_name_H-M   'P 1'
#
loop_
_entity.id
_entity.type
_entity.pdbx_description
1 polymer ?
#
loop_
_entity_poly.entity_id
_entity_poly.type
_entity_poly.pdbx_seq_one_letter_code
_entity_poly.pdbx_strand_id
1 'polypeptide(L)'
;MDEICNVLKEFISQSETPSDTESISQSETRSDTESISQSETRSDNTRRDNIIDLFKGYSSSTKDKTEVNSKLKKINCNKLMVFDANGLYASAMSDLDSEYPKAESARPFLPEEEEKKFVKLFNEQKFIPRTAILKVWFNYPKNMFFQPIPAKDKITFTNKEGKKETGSKIGFRNGFCSDVLTSVDIQEIVKAGGRIIRILDGIVYEENFKTPPYRDYILILRDLRNKYKREGNIVGSNCMKLLGNSLYGKSIQKDRNTRNHLWNEVTFQANFDSHVKNYEKINDTQYFVETKIKEKEITA
;
A
#
# COMPACT_ATOMS: atom_id res chain seq x y z
N MET A 1 -20.20 6.30 13.79
CA MET A 1 -19.18 5.38 14.34
C MET A 1 -19.65 4.77 15.65
N ASP A 2 -20.25 5.56 16.55
CA ASP A 2 -20.75 5.08 17.84
C ASP A 2 -21.85 4.01 17.73
N GLU A 3 -22.74 4.09 16.74
CA GLU A 3 -23.79 3.08 16.53
C GLU A 3 -23.22 1.71 16.11
N ILE A 4 -22.19 1.67 15.27
CA ILE A 4 -21.56 0.41 14.83
C ILE A 4 -20.79 -0.22 16.00
N CYS A 5 -20.12 0.61 16.80
CA CYS A 5 -19.44 0.14 18.02
C CYS A 5 -20.45 -0.36 19.08
N ASN A 6 -21.64 0.23 19.17
CA ASN A 6 -22.68 -0.20 20.11
C ASN A 6 -23.35 -1.51 19.69
N VAL A 7 -23.63 -1.69 18.39
CA VAL A 7 -24.18 -2.95 17.85
C VAL A 7 -23.20 -4.12 18.05
N LEU A 8 -21.89 -3.88 17.93
CA LEU A 8 -20.87 -4.89 18.22
C LEU A 8 -20.74 -5.20 19.72
N LYS A 9 -20.91 -4.21 20.60
CA LYS A 9 -20.91 -4.41 22.06
C LYS A 9 -22.14 -5.21 22.53
N GLU A 10 -23.32 -4.96 21.98
CA GLU A 10 -24.52 -5.76 22.26
C GLU A 10 -24.36 -7.22 21.81
N PHE A 11 -23.74 -7.45 20.66
CA PHE A 11 -23.50 -8.80 20.14
C PHE A 11 -22.51 -9.59 21.01
N ILE A 12 -21.52 -8.91 21.60
CA ILE A 12 -20.56 -9.51 22.54
C ILE A 12 -21.24 -9.80 23.89
N SER A 13 -22.08 -8.90 24.40
CA SER A 13 -22.78 -9.05 25.69
C SER A 13 -23.79 -10.21 25.71
N GLN A 14 -24.29 -10.66 24.56
CA GLN A 14 -25.21 -11.81 24.46
C GLN A 14 -24.48 -13.16 24.44
N SER A 15 -23.16 -13.17 24.29
CA SER A 15 -22.35 -14.40 24.16
C SER A 15 -21.70 -14.88 25.46
N GLU A 16 -21.86 -14.13 26.56
CA GLU A 16 -21.28 -14.46 27.86
C GLU A 16 -22.37 -14.96 28.83
N THR A 17 -22.50 -16.28 28.96
CA THR A 17 -23.03 -16.90 30.18
C THR A 17 -21.85 -17.49 30.96
N PRO A 18 -21.80 -17.33 32.30
CA PRO A 18 -20.59 -17.60 33.06
C PRO A 18 -20.49 -19.08 33.43
N SER A 19 -19.36 -19.70 33.14
CA SER A 19 -18.92 -20.91 33.84
C SER A 19 -17.64 -20.59 34.62
N ASP A 20 -17.71 -20.82 35.92
CA ASP A 20 -16.74 -20.49 36.95
C ASP A 20 -15.37 -21.18 36.81
N THR A 21 -14.37 -20.52 37.43
CA THR A 21 -13.06 -21.04 37.91
C THR A 21 -12.05 -21.50 36.85
N GLU A 22 -10.75 -21.19 36.89
CA GLU A 22 -9.87 -20.85 38.02
C GLU A 22 -8.61 -20.12 37.49
N SER A 23 -8.03 -19.26 38.32
CA SER A 23 -6.82 -18.49 38.05
C SER A 23 -5.56 -19.35 38.03
N ILE A 24 -4.79 -19.33 36.92
CA ILE A 24 -3.34 -19.60 36.97
C ILE A 24 -2.62 -18.60 36.06
N SER A 25 -1.93 -17.67 36.71
CA SER A 25 -0.82 -16.92 36.16
C SER A 25 0.37 -17.85 35.94
N GLN A 26 0.89 -17.94 34.72
CA GLN A 26 2.33 -17.95 34.44
C GLN A 26 2.60 -17.77 32.95
N SER A 27 3.62 -16.94 32.72
CA SER A 27 4.27 -16.59 31.46
C SER A 27 4.65 -17.80 30.61
N GLU A 28 4.31 -17.78 29.32
CA GLU A 28 5.13 -18.40 28.27
C GLU A 28 4.73 -17.84 26.90
N THR A 29 5.59 -16.98 26.34
CA THR A 29 5.62 -16.64 24.91
C THR A 29 6.05 -17.88 24.14
N ARG A 30 5.09 -18.57 23.53
CA ARG A 30 5.32 -19.53 22.45
C ARG A 30 4.46 -19.14 21.25
N SER A 31 5.10 -18.49 20.28
CA SER A 31 4.58 -18.40 18.93
C SER A 31 4.71 -19.77 18.29
N ASP A 32 3.58 -20.43 18.02
CA ASP A 32 3.56 -21.67 17.24
C ASP A 32 3.95 -21.35 15.79
N THR A 33 5.25 -21.43 15.54
CA THR A 33 5.82 -21.75 14.22
C THR A 33 5.20 -23.06 13.75
N GLU A 34 4.62 -23.05 12.54
CA GLU A 34 4.40 -24.28 11.78
C GLU A 34 5.68 -25.12 11.86
N SER A 35 5.54 -26.35 12.35
CA SER A 35 6.64 -27.29 12.52
C SER A 35 7.17 -27.71 11.15
N ILE A 36 8.05 -26.90 10.56
CA ILE A 36 8.93 -27.31 9.49
C ILE A 36 10.06 -28.06 10.16
N SER A 37 10.04 -29.39 10.06
CA SER A 37 11.16 -30.25 10.45
C SER A 37 12.39 -29.88 9.60
N GLN A 38 13.25 -29.00 10.11
CA GLN A 38 14.56 -28.75 9.54
C GLN A 38 15.53 -29.77 10.13
N SER A 39 15.83 -30.81 9.36
CA SER A 39 17.06 -31.59 9.56
C SER A 39 18.24 -30.76 9.02
N GLU A 40 18.71 -29.79 9.80
CA GLU A 40 19.94 -29.07 9.46
C GLU A 40 21.16 -29.98 9.70
N THR A 41 21.87 -30.33 8.63
CA THR A 41 23.14 -31.05 8.77
C THR A 41 24.28 -30.07 9.02
N ARG A 42 25.32 -30.50 9.76
CA ARG A 42 26.54 -29.73 10.05
C ARG A 42 27.24 -29.12 8.81
N SER A 43 26.97 -29.66 7.62
CA SER A 43 27.49 -29.14 6.35
C SER A 43 26.84 -27.82 5.89
N ASP A 44 25.56 -27.61 6.23
CA ASP A 44 24.80 -26.42 5.82
C ASP A 44 25.21 -25.18 6.62
N ASN A 45 25.52 -25.33 7.92
CA ASN A 45 26.00 -24.21 8.76
C ASN A 45 27.37 -23.71 8.31
N THR A 46 28.29 -24.61 7.99
CA THR A 46 29.62 -24.26 7.47
C THR A 46 29.54 -23.49 6.16
N ARG A 47 28.52 -23.75 5.32
CA ARG A 47 28.30 -23.05 4.04
C ARG A 47 27.67 -21.66 4.23
N ARG A 48 26.82 -21.46 5.25
CA ARG A 48 26.22 -20.14 5.58
C ARG A 48 27.24 -19.17 6.15
N ASP A 49 28.09 -19.63 7.07
CA ASP A 49 29.13 -18.79 7.69
C ASP A 49 30.08 -18.24 6.61
N ASN A 50 30.45 -19.09 5.64
CA ASN A 50 31.25 -18.69 4.48
C ASN A 50 30.60 -17.59 3.62
N ILE A 51 29.27 -17.59 3.45
CA ILE A 51 28.57 -16.57 2.64
C ILE A 51 28.52 -15.23 3.37
N ILE A 52 28.19 -15.24 4.66
CA ILE A 52 28.11 -14.02 5.47
C ILE A 52 29.48 -13.33 5.52
N ASP A 53 30.56 -14.11 5.68
CA ASP A 53 31.91 -13.57 5.70
C ASP A 53 32.36 -13.04 4.32
N LEU A 54 31.92 -13.68 3.23
CA LEU A 54 32.09 -13.16 1.87
C LEU A 54 31.39 -11.81 1.66
N PHE A 55 30.17 -11.64 2.18
CA PHE A 55 29.44 -10.36 2.10
C PHE A 55 30.06 -9.26 2.97
N LYS A 56 30.53 -9.59 4.17
CA LYS A 56 31.29 -8.65 5.01
C LYS A 56 32.56 -8.19 4.27
N GLY A 57 33.32 -9.13 3.70
CA GLY A 57 34.51 -8.84 2.90
C GLY A 57 34.22 -8.01 1.64
N TYR A 58 33.08 -8.25 0.99
CA TYR A 58 32.63 -7.44 -0.17
C TYR A 58 32.34 -5.99 0.21
N SER A 59 31.66 -5.78 1.33
CA SER A 59 31.25 -4.46 1.81
C SER A 59 32.44 -3.65 2.35
N SER A 60 33.44 -4.31 2.94
CA SER A 60 34.64 -3.66 3.50
C SER A 60 35.80 -3.48 2.49
N SER A 61 35.73 -4.09 1.29
CA SER A 61 36.82 -4.04 0.30
C SER A 61 36.86 -2.71 -0.45
N THR A 62 38.01 -2.03 -0.37
CA THR A 62 38.39 -0.88 -1.23
C THR A 62 39.08 -1.31 -2.54
N LYS A 63 39.31 -2.61 -2.76
CA LYS A 63 39.94 -3.20 -3.95
C LYS A 63 38.94 -3.72 -4.97
N ASP A 64 39.44 -4.01 -6.17
CA ASP A 64 38.70 -4.62 -7.29
C ASP A 64 37.85 -5.82 -6.83
N LYS A 65 36.53 -5.66 -6.94
CA LYS A 65 35.52 -6.60 -6.44
C LYS A 65 35.37 -7.85 -7.31
N THR A 66 36.18 -7.97 -8.37
CA THR A 66 36.14 -9.05 -9.35
C THR A 66 36.38 -10.43 -8.73
N GLU A 67 37.30 -10.56 -7.76
CA GLU A 67 37.57 -11.84 -7.09
C GLU A 67 36.37 -12.32 -6.26
N VAL A 68 35.77 -11.44 -5.46
CA VAL A 68 34.58 -11.78 -4.65
C VAL A 68 33.38 -12.07 -5.54
N ASN A 69 33.18 -11.30 -6.62
CA ASN A 69 32.16 -11.57 -7.63
C ASN A 69 32.34 -12.95 -8.27
N SER A 70 33.57 -13.37 -8.57
CA SER A 70 33.86 -14.69 -9.13
C SER A 70 33.51 -15.82 -8.15
N LYS A 71 33.73 -15.60 -6.84
CA LYS A 71 33.37 -16.54 -5.78
C LYS A 71 31.85 -16.62 -5.62
N LEU A 72 31.15 -15.49 -5.60
CA LEU A 72 29.69 -15.41 -5.53
C LEU A 72 29.00 -16.11 -6.73
N LYS A 73 29.51 -15.92 -7.96
CA LYS A 73 29.01 -16.61 -9.17
C LYS A 73 29.13 -18.13 -9.12
N LYS A 74 30.08 -18.66 -8.35
CA LYS A 74 30.27 -20.12 -8.15
C LYS A 74 29.35 -20.70 -7.08
N ILE A 75 28.68 -19.85 -6.29
CA ILE A 75 27.72 -20.31 -5.29
C ILE A 75 26.46 -20.75 -6.03
N ASN A 76 26.25 -22.06 -6.09
CA ASN A 76 25.02 -22.65 -6.60
C ASN A 76 23.85 -22.32 -5.66
N CYS A 77 23.25 -21.14 -5.84
CA CYS A 77 22.15 -20.62 -5.04
C CYS A 77 20.80 -21.02 -5.68
N ASN A 78 20.56 -22.33 -5.79
CA ASN A 78 19.30 -22.87 -6.32
C ASN A 78 18.18 -22.92 -5.27
N LYS A 79 18.46 -22.49 -4.04
CA LYS A 79 17.47 -22.40 -2.95
C LYS A 79 17.03 -20.96 -2.83
N LEU A 80 15.86 -20.66 -3.37
CA LEU A 80 15.20 -19.36 -3.21
C LEU A 80 14.43 -19.36 -1.88
N MET A 81 14.47 -18.24 -1.18
CA MET A 81 13.58 -17.97 -0.05
C MET A 81 12.59 -16.89 -0.47
N VAL A 82 11.34 -17.02 -0.04
CA VAL A 82 10.29 -16.04 -0.29
C VAL A 82 9.88 -15.45 1.04
N PHE A 83 9.99 -14.13 1.15
CA PHE A 83 9.49 -13.37 2.28
C PHE A 83 8.21 -12.69 1.86
N ASP A 84 7.17 -12.79 2.70
CA ASP A 84 5.90 -12.11 2.49
C ASP A 84 5.51 -11.35 3.75
N ALA A 85 4.93 -10.17 3.58
CA ALA A 85 4.49 -9.34 4.68
C ALA A 85 3.14 -9.83 5.18
N ASN A 86 3.01 -9.98 6.50
CA ASN A 86 1.76 -10.40 7.13
C ASN A 86 0.71 -9.29 7.13
N GLY A 87 -0.01 -9.14 6.02
CA GLY A 87 -1.03 -8.10 5.87
C GLY A 87 -0.39 -6.71 5.81
N LEU A 88 0.40 -6.46 4.76
CA LEU A 88 1.20 -5.24 4.56
C LEU A 88 0.43 -3.94 4.85
N TYR A 89 -0.70 -3.73 4.16
CA TYR A 89 -1.49 -2.50 4.32
C TYR A 89 -2.10 -2.38 5.71
N ALA A 90 -2.72 -3.46 6.22
CA ALA A 90 -3.29 -3.47 7.55
C ALA A 90 -2.22 -3.15 8.61
N SER A 91 -1.03 -3.74 8.48
CA SER A 91 0.09 -3.49 9.39
C SER A 91 0.46 -2.01 9.41
N ALA A 92 0.64 -1.38 8.25
CA ALA A 92 0.89 0.06 8.14
C ALA A 92 -0.24 0.89 8.77
N MET A 93 -1.50 0.49 8.60
CA MET A 93 -2.66 1.17 9.20
C MET A 93 -2.76 1.09 10.73
N SER A 94 -1.97 0.22 11.35
CA SER A 94 -1.90 0.06 12.82
C SER A 94 -0.58 0.51 13.43
N ASP A 95 0.40 0.84 12.58
CA ASP A 95 1.75 1.17 13.00
C ASP A 95 1.80 2.59 13.57
N LEU A 96 2.38 2.75 14.76
CA LEU A 96 2.48 4.05 15.44
C LEU A 96 3.40 5.02 14.70
N ASP A 97 4.33 4.50 13.89
CA ASP A 97 5.24 5.31 13.09
C ASP A 97 4.62 5.74 11.74
N SER A 98 3.42 5.25 11.40
CA SER A 98 2.73 5.65 10.17
C SER A 98 2.04 7.01 10.34
N GLU A 99 2.36 7.94 9.43
CA GLU A 99 1.77 9.27 9.39
C GLU A 99 0.42 9.28 8.70
N TYR A 100 -0.61 9.76 9.40
CA TYR A 100 -1.95 9.96 8.86
C TYR A 100 -2.32 11.44 8.89
N PRO A 101 -2.47 12.11 7.73
CA PRO A 101 -2.85 13.51 7.70
C PRO A 101 -4.30 13.73 8.10
N LYS A 102 -4.57 14.83 8.81
CA LYS A 102 -5.92 15.33 9.07
C LYS A 102 -6.40 16.16 7.88
N ALA A 103 -7.51 15.76 7.27
CA ALA A 103 -8.04 16.41 6.07
C ALA A 103 -8.39 17.88 6.32
N GLU A 104 -8.87 18.21 7.52
CA GLU A 104 -9.20 19.58 7.95
C GLU A 104 -7.99 20.51 8.03
N SER A 105 -6.77 19.95 8.11
CA SER A 105 -5.52 20.71 8.13
C SER A 105 -4.91 20.91 6.74
N ALA A 106 -5.57 20.41 5.69
CA ALA A 106 -5.08 20.50 4.33
C ALA A 106 -5.14 21.95 3.83
N ARG A 107 -4.05 22.39 3.22
CA ARG A 107 -3.97 23.68 2.53
C ARG A 107 -3.16 23.57 1.24
N PRO A 108 -3.35 24.48 0.28
CA PRO A 108 -2.46 24.56 -0.86
C PRO A 108 -1.02 24.87 -0.42
N PHE A 109 -0.07 24.23 -1.09
CA PHE A 109 1.34 24.58 -1.03
C PHE A 109 1.55 25.97 -1.67
N LEU A 110 2.41 26.80 -1.09
CA LEU A 110 2.71 28.14 -1.60
C LEU A 110 4.14 28.19 -2.17
N PRO A 111 4.32 28.03 -3.51
CA PRO A 111 5.66 27.89 -4.09
C PRO A 111 6.56 29.12 -3.87
N GLU A 112 5.99 30.32 -3.85
CA GLU A 112 6.74 31.57 -3.70
C GLU A 112 7.42 31.69 -2.33
N GLU A 113 6.78 31.16 -1.29
CA GLU A 113 7.21 31.29 0.09
C GLU A 113 7.93 30.04 0.61
N GLU A 114 7.50 28.85 0.19
CA GLU A 114 7.85 27.59 0.86
C GLU A 114 8.83 26.71 0.10
N GLU A 115 8.96 26.87 -1.22
CA GLU A 115 9.70 25.95 -2.09
C GLU A 115 11.14 25.74 -1.65
N LYS A 116 11.90 26.82 -1.47
CA LYS A 116 13.30 26.74 -1.06
C LYS A 116 13.45 26.04 0.30
N LYS A 117 12.53 26.32 1.23
CA LYS A 117 12.53 25.72 2.57
C LYS A 117 12.24 24.22 2.47
N PHE A 118 11.20 23.82 1.74
CA PHE A 118 10.80 22.42 1.63
C PHE A 118 11.85 21.60 0.87
N VAL A 119 12.38 22.11 -0.24
CA VAL A 119 13.48 21.44 -0.98
C VAL A 119 14.68 21.20 -0.08
N LYS A 120 15.05 22.18 0.76
CA LYS A 120 16.12 22.00 1.76
C LYS A 120 15.77 20.93 2.78
N LEU A 121 14.58 20.98 3.38
CA LEU A 121 14.13 20.01 4.39
C LEU A 121 14.09 18.57 3.86
N PHE A 122 13.60 18.36 2.63
CA PHE A 122 13.57 17.04 2.01
C PHE A 122 14.98 16.51 1.73
N ASN A 123 15.84 17.30 1.10
CA ASN A 123 17.20 16.88 0.78
C ASN A 123 18.06 16.65 2.04
N GLU A 124 17.75 17.32 3.15
CA GLU A 124 18.41 17.09 4.45
C GLU A 124 17.79 15.96 5.27
N GLN A 125 16.72 15.29 4.79
CA GLN A 125 15.99 14.26 5.54
C GLN A 125 15.39 14.77 6.86
N LYS A 126 14.97 16.04 6.92
CA LYS A 126 14.43 16.70 8.13
C LYS A 126 12.98 17.17 7.98
N PHE A 127 12.26 16.65 6.99
CA PHE A 127 10.86 16.99 6.81
C PHE A 127 10.03 16.17 7.81
N ILE A 128 9.69 16.77 8.96
CA ILE A 128 8.96 16.12 10.05
C ILE A 128 8.26 17.17 10.94
N PRO A 129 7.12 16.84 11.60
CA PRO A 129 6.04 15.98 11.11
C PRO A 129 5.05 16.85 10.32
N ARG A 130 5.11 16.73 8.99
CA ARG A 130 4.10 17.28 8.08
C ARG A 130 3.96 16.26 6.96
N THR A 131 2.74 15.97 6.56
CA THR A 131 2.49 15.15 5.38
C THR A 131 2.17 16.07 4.22
N ALA A 132 2.58 15.70 3.01
CA ALA A 132 2.30 16.48 1.82
C ALA A 132 2.11 15.58 0.60
N ILE A 133 1.38 16.08 -0.39
CA ILE A 133 1.28 15.48 -1.73
C ILE A 133 1.71 16.57 -2.70
N LEU A 134 2.88 16.42 -3.31
CA LEU A 134 3.57 17.48 -4.02
C LEU A 134 3.92 17.05 -5.44
N LYS A 135 3.74 17.97 -6.39
CA LYS A 135 4.32 17.85 -7.74
C LYS A 135 5.78 18.28 -7.68
N VAL A 136 6.69 17.34 -7.93
CA VAL A 136 8.12 17.53 -7.71
C VAL A 136 8.96 17.19 -8.92
N TRP A 137 10.07 17.91 -9.07
CA TRP A 137 11.18 17.57 -9.94
C TRP A 137 12.32 17.02 -9.11
N PHE A 138 12.87 15.88 -9.52
CA PHE A 138 13.94 15.20 -8.81
C PHE A 138 14.86 14.45 -9.76
N ASN A 139 16.07 14.15 -9.28
CA ASN A 139 17.05 13.37 -10.02
C ASN A 139 17.39 12.09 -9.26
N TYR A 140 17.40 10.96 -9.94
CA TYR A 140 18.05 9.74 -9.46
C TYR A 140 19.51 9.66 -9.96
N PRO A 141 20.42 9.01 -9.21
CA PRO A 141 21.76 8.65 -9.69
C PRO A 141 21.71 7.84 -10.99
N LYS A 142 22.67 8.06 -11.88
CA LYS A 142 22.72 7.39 -13.20
C LYS A 142 22.97 5.87 -13.12
N ASN A 143 23.54 5.41 -12.01
CA ASN A 143 23.92 4.03 -11.74
C ASN A 143 22.99 3.32 -10.76
N MET A 144 21.83 3.90 -10.43
CA MET A 144 20.86 3.31 -9.53
C MET A 144 20.14 2.15 -10.21
N PHE A 145 20.11 0.99 -9.54
CA PHE A 145 19.47 -0.23 -10.06
C PHE A 145 18.07 -0.44 -9.48
N PHE A 146 17.92 -0.32 -8.16
CA PHE A 146 16.63 -0.35 -7.49
C PHE A 146 16.15 1.07 -7.25
N GLN A 147 14.98 1.41 -7.79
CA GLN A 147 14.32 2.69 -7.51
C GLN A 147 13.13 2.48 -6.59
N PRO A 148 12.97 3.32 -5.54
CA PRO A 148 11.84 3.19 -4.63
C PRO A 148 10.51 3.44 -5.36
N ILE A 149 10.52 4.36 -6.34
CA ILE A 149 9.33 4.70 -7.12
C ILE A 149 9.53 4.29 -8.58
N PRO A 150 8.78 3.29 -9.06
CA PRO A 150 8.78 2.93 -10.47
C PRO A 150 7.98 3.95 -11.31
N ALA A 151 8.44 4.21 -12.52
CA ALA A 151 7.66 4.93 -13.51
C ALA A 151 6.70 3.98 -14.24
N LYS A 152 5.47 4.41 -14.50
CA LYS A 152 4.54 3.70 -15.39
C LYS A 152 4.52 4.39 -16.74
N ASP A 153 5.18 3.78 -17.71
CA ASP A 153 5.32 4.32 -19.05
C ASP A 153 4.25 3.73 -19.96
N LYS A 154 3.54 4.59 -20.70
CA LYS A 154 2.70 4.15 -21.81
C LYS A 154 3.60 3.81 -22.99
N ILE A 155 3.61 2.55 -23.37
CA ILE A 155 4.35 2.05 -24.52
C ILE A 155 3.36 1.61 -25.60
N THR A 156 3.61 2.03 -26.84
CA THR A 156 2.87 1.54 -27.99
C THR A 156 3.68 0.44 -28.64
N PHE A 157 3.09 -0.74 -28.82
CA PHE A 157 3.71 -1.86 -29.51
C PHE A 157 2.76 -2.46 -30.53
N THR A 158 3.31 -3.11 -31.55
CA THR A 158 2.51 -3.84 -32.54
C THR A 158 2.37 -5.28 -32.05
N ASN A 159 1.14 -5.76 -31.89
CA ASN A 159 0.87 -7.15 -31.52
C ASN A 159 1.21 -8.09 -32.69
N LYS A 160 1.12 -9.42 -32.47
CA LYS A 160 1.42 -10.43 -33.51
C LYS A 160 0.49 -10.35 -34.73
N GLU A 161 -0.66 -9.70 -34.59
CA GLU A 161 -1.68 -9.52 -35.63
C GLU A 161 -1.52 -8.19 -36.39
N GLY A 162 -0.45 -7.42 -36.11
CA GLY A 162 -0.21 -6.13 -36.77
C GLY A 162 -0.97 -4.95 -36.17
N LYS A 163 -1.74 -5.15 -35.10
CA LYS A 163 -2.52 -4.10 -34.43
C LYS A 163 -1.64 -3.34 -33.44
N LYS A 164 -1.71 -2.00 -33.48
CA LYS A 164 -1.06 -1.15 -32.48
C LYS A 164 -1.85 -1.21 -31.17
N GLU A 165 -1.20 -1.68 -30.13
CA GLU A 165 -1.72 -1.72 -28.77
C GLU A 165 -0.90 -0.77 -27.90
N THR A 166 -1.57 -0.15 -26.92
CA THR A 166 -0.89 0.68 -25.92
C THR A 166 -0.96 -0.05 -24.58
N GLY A 167 0.20 -0.45 -24.07
CA GLY A 167 0.36 -1.05 -22.75
C GLY A 167 0.98 -0.08 -21.76
N SER A 168 0.83 -0.37 -20.46
CA SER A 168 1.64 0.28 -19.42
C SER A 168 2.77 -0.66 -19.03
N LYS A 169 4.02 -0.18 -19.10
CA LYS A 169 5.19 -0.93 -18.64
C LYS A 169 5.81 -0.20 -17.45
N ILE A 170 6.16 -0.98 -16.43
CA ILE A 170 6.93 -0.46 -15.30
C ILE A 170 8.38 -0.30 -15.76
N GLY A 171 8.90 0.91 -15.64
CA GLY A 171 10.27 1.28 -15.97
C GLY A 171 10.97 1.95 -14.80
N PHE A 172 12.29 1.87 -14.80
CA PHE A 172 13.15 2.62 -13.88
C PHE A 172 13.81 3.75 -14.66
N ARG A 173 13.63 4.99 -14.21
CA ARG A 173 14.14 6.20 -14.89
C ARG A 173 15.27 6.80 -14.09
N ASN A 174 16.51 6.64 -14.53
CA ASN A 174 17.63 7.34 -13.90
C ASN A 174 17.73 8.79 -14.42
N GLY A 175 18.36 9.67 -13.65
CA GLY A 175 18.42 11.10 -13.98
C GLY A 175 17.09 11.81 -13.69
N PHE A 176 16.73 12.76 -14.54
CA PHE A 176 15.62 13.70 -14.28
C PHE A 176 14.25 13.04 -14.37
N CYS A 177 13.45 13.26 -13.33
CA CYS A 177 12.08 12.79 -13.19
C CYS A 177 11.17 13.92 -12.70
N SER A 178 9.88 13.80 -13.04
CA SER A 178 8.82 14.69 -12.58
C SER A 178 7.59 13.85 -12.28
N ASP A 179 7.04 13.96 -11.07
CA ASP A 179 5.84 13.22 -10.67
C ASP A 179 5.09 13.93 -9.51
N VAL A 180 3.90 13.43 -9.17
CA VAL A 180 3.14 13.83 -7.98
C VAL A 180 3.32 12.76 -6.91
N LEU A 181 4.01 13.12 -5.82
CA LEU A 181 4.49 12.18 -4.81
C LEU A 181 4.08 12.60 -3.40
N THR A 182 3.94 11.61 -2.52
CA THR A 182 3.76 11.89 -1.08
C THR A 182 5.06 12.35 -0.45
N SER A 183 5.01 13.00 0.72
CA SER A 183 6.20 13.35 1.49
C SER A 183 7.04 12.12 1.84
N VAL A 184 6.41 10.96 2.11
CA VAL A 184 7.08 9.68 2.38
C VAL A 184 7.86 9.22 1.17
N ASP A 185 7.22 9.20 0.00
CA ASP A 185 7.84 8.85 -1.28
C ASP A 185 9.06 9.72 -1.60
N ILE A 186 8.93 11.03 -1.38
CA ILE A 186 10.01 12.01 -1.57
C ILE A 186 11.18 11.73 -0.62
N GLN A 187 10.90 11.38 0.64
CA GLN A 187 11.93 11.00 1.60
C GLN A 187 12.65 9.72 1.17
N GLU A 188 11.93 8.70 0.70
CA GLU A 188 12.54 7.45 0.20
C GLU A 188 13.41 7.67 -1.04
N ILE A 189 13.02 8.57 -1.95
CA ILE A 189 13.86 8.99 -3.08
C ILE A 189 15.20 9.53 -2.58
N VAL A 190 15.18 10.45 -1.62
CA VAL A 190 16.39 11.09 -1.12
C VAL A 190 17.25 10.09 -0.34
N LYS A 191 16.64 9.18 0.46
CA LYS A 191 17.36 8.09 1.13
C LYS A 191 18.08 7.17 0.15
N ALA A 192 17.46 6.90 -1.00
CA ALA A 192 18.05 6.10 -2.07
C ALA A 192 19.15 6.83 -2.88
N GLY A 193 19.53 8.05 -2.49
CA GLY A 193 20.56 8.86 -3.15
C GLY A 193 20.02 9.79 -4.23
N GLY A 194 18.70 9.88 -4.38
CA GLY A 194 18.05 10.88 -5.21
C GLY A 194 18.18 12.30 -4.63
N ARG A 195 17.89 13.30 -5.46
CA ARG A 195 17.92 14.71 -5.06
C ARG A 195 16.68 15.44 -5.55
N ILE A 196 16.00 16.14 -4.65
CA ILE A 196 14.88 17.01 -4.99
C ILE A 196 15.43 18.31 -5.56
N ILE A 197 14.95 18.68 -6.74
CA ILE A 197 15.39 19.85 -7.50
C ILE A 197 14.44 21.01 -7.27
N ARG A 198 13.13 20.74 -7.38
CA ARG A 198 12.08 21.77 -7.32
C ARG A 198 10.76 21.18 -6.87
N ILE A 199 9.96 21.98 -6.18
CA ILE A 199 8.56 21.67 -5.87
C ILE A 199 7.70 22.70 -6.61
N LEU A 200 6.73 22.22 -7.37
CA LEU A 200 5.93 23.06 -8.27
C LEU A 200 4.59 23.47 -7.67
N ASP A 201 3.92 22.51 -7.03
CA ASP A 201 2.53 22.63 -6.59
C ASP A 201 2.23 21.48 -5.63
N GLY A 202 1.11 21.54 -4.92
CA GLY A 202 0.59 20.43 -4.14
C GLY A 202 -0.25 20.83 -2.94
N ILE A 203 -0.48 19.86 -2.07
CA ILE A 203 -1.25 20.00 -0.84
C ILE A 203 -0.34 19.66 0.34
N VAL A 204 -0.37 20.49 1.36
CA VAL A 204 0.34 20.29 2.63
C VAL A 204 -0.70 20.10 3.73
N TYR A 205 -0.46 19.12 4.59
CA TYR A 205 -1.25 18.88 5.79
C TYR A 205 -0.45 19.36 7.00
N GLU A 206 -1.00 20.34 7.71
CA GLU A 206 -0.33 20.96 8.87
C GLU A 206 -0.40 20.06 10.11
N GLU A 207 -1.38 19.16 10.18
CA GLU A 207 -1.55 18.24 11.30
C GLU A 207 -1.69 16.79 10.85
N ASN A 208 -1.06 15.90 11.60
CA ASN A 208 -1.28 14.47 11.54
C ASN A 208 -2.06 14.00 12.76
N PHE A 209 -2.75 12.86 12.64
CA PHE A 209 -3.29 12.15 13.79
C PHE A 209 -2.15 11.68 14.70
N LYS A 210 -2.30 11.84 16.02
CA LYS A 210 -1.33 11.36 17.01
C LYS A 210 -1.21 9.83 17.03
N THR A 211 -2.31 9.17 16.71
CA THR A 211 -2.43 7.71 16.62
C THR A 211 -3.15 7.39 15.31
N PRO A 212 -2.71 6.38 14.54
CA PRO A 212 -3.41 6.01 13.32
C PRO A 212 -4.91 5.79 13.58
N PRO A 213 -5.80 6.39 12.78
CA PRO A 213 -7.23 6.41 13.06
C PRO A 213 -7.88 5.02 12.99
N TYR A 214 -7.23 4.06 12.32
CA TYR A 214 -7.73 2.70 12.13
C TYR A 214 -7.05 1.66 13.03
N ARG A 215 -6.14 2.10 13.90
CA ARG A 215 -5.26 1.19 14.65
C ARG A 215 -6.03 0.12 15.41
N ASP A 216 -6.93 0.53 16.29
CA ASP A 216 -7.62 -0.40 17.19
C ASP A 216 -8.50 -1.37 16.41
N TYR A 217 -9.16 -0.89 15.36
CA TYR A 217 -9.93 -1.73 14.44
C TYR A 217 -9.06 -2.83 13.81
N ILE A 218 -7.88 -2.47 13.30
CA ILE A 218 -6.96 -3.44 12.70
C ILE A 218 -6.44 -4.44 13.73
N LEU A 219 -6.12 -3.98 14.95
CA LEU A 219 -5.64 -4.87 16.02
C LEU A 219 -6.69 -5.90 16.41
N ILE A 220 -7.96 -5.48 16.56
CA ILE A 220 -9.08 -6.39 16.84
C ILE A 220 -9.21 -7.44 15.72
N LEU A 221 -9.20 -7.01 14.45
CA LEU A 221 -9.28 -7.94 13.32
C LEU A 221 -8.12 -8.94 13.29
N ARG A 222 -6.90 -8.48 13.63
CA ARG A 222 -5.71 -9.33 13.70
C ARG A 222 -5.85 -10.38 14.78
N ASP A 223 -6.31 -10.00 15.97
CA ASP A 223 -6.45 -10.92 17.10
C ASP A 223 -7.56 -11.96 16.84
N LEU A 224 -8.70 -11.53 16.30
CA LEU A 224 -9.77 -12.41 15.84
C LEU A 224 -9.30 -13.37 14.75
N ARG A 225 -8.52 -12.88 13.78
CA ARG A 225 -7.94 -13.74 12.73
C ARG A 225 -7.03 -14.81 13.31
N ASN A 226 -6.18 -14.44 14.27
CA ASN A 226 -5.25 -15.38 14.92
C ASN A 226 -6.00 -16.41 15.77
N LYS A 227 -7.09 -16.00 16.45
CA LYS A 227 -8.01 -16.91 17.12
C LYS A 227 -8.59 -17.93 16.12
N TYR A 228 -9.20 -17.47 15.02
CA TYR A 228 -9.79 -18.36 14.01
C TYR A 228 -8.78 -19.29 13.34
N LYS A 229 -7.53 -18.87 13.17
CA LYS A 229 -6.46 -19.76 12.70
C LYS A 229 -6.20 -20.91 13.67
N ARG A 230 -6.11 -20.62 14.98
CA ARG A 230 -5.89 -21.65 16.01
C ARG A 230 -7.05 -22.63 16.10
N GLU A 231 -8.27 -22.17 15.88
CA GLU A 231 -9.49 -22.98 15.89
C GLU A 231 -9.71 -23.77 14.58
N GLY A 232 -8.84 -23.61 13.57
CA GLY A 232 -9.06 -24.21 12.24
C GLY A 232 -10.23 -23.60 11.46
N ASN A 233 -10.77 -22.45 11.90
CA ASN A 233 -11.86 -21.74 11.24
C ASN A 233 -11.34 -20.92 10.04
N ILE A 234 -11.24 -21.59 8.89
CA ILE A 234 -10.73 -21.01 7.64
C ILE A 234 -11.59 -19.84 7.16
N VAL A 235 -12.92 -19.96 7.23
CA VAL A 235 -13.85 -18.92 6.77
C VAL A 235 -13.70 -17.66 7.62
N GLY A 236 -13.71 -17.79 8.96
CA GLY A 236 -13.52 -16.68 9.88
C GLY A 236 -12.18 -15.97 9.66
N SER A 237 -11.09 -16.74 9.53
CA SER A 237 -9.76 -16.18 9.26
C SER A 237 -9.69 -15.40 7.94
N ASN A 238 -10.32 -15.91 6.89
CA ASN A 238 -10.39 -15.24 5.59
C ASN A 238 -11.28 -13.99 5.62
N CYS A 239 -12.40 -14.02 6.33
CA CYS A 239 -13.27 -12.86 6.53
C CYS A 239 -12.50 -11.72 7.21
N MET A 240 -11.76 -11.99 8.29
CA MET A 240 -10.98 -10.95 8.98
C MET A 240 -9.87 -10.37 8.09
N LYS A 241 -9.20 -11.22 7.29
CA LYS A 241 -8.21 -10.77 6.29
C LYS A 241 -8.85 -9.83 5.26
N LEU A 242 -10.03 -10.19 4.76
CA LEU A 242 -10.76 -9.39 3.77
C LEU A 242 -11.20 -8.04 4.33
N LEU A 243 -11.70 -8.01 5.57
CA LEU A 243 -12.09 -6.78 6.24
C LEU A 243 -10.88 -5.84 6.42
N GLY A 244 -9.75 -6.36 6.91
CA GLY A 244 -8.54 -5.56 7.09
C GLY A 244 -8.01 -4.97 5.77
N ASN A 245 -8.00 -5.77 4.70
CA ASN A 245 -7.53 -5.31 3.39
C ASN A 245 -8.51 -4.37 2.69
N SER A 246 -9.82 -4.56 2.88
CA SER A 246 -10.84 -3.76 2.20
C SER A 246 -10.93 -2.33 2.74
N LEU A 247 -10.55 -2.11 4.00
CA LEU A 247 -10.55 -0.79 4.64
C LEU A 247 -9.72 0.24 3.85
N TYR A 248 -8.47 -0.10 3.51
CA TYR A 248 -7.61 0.75 2.69
C TYR A 248 -8.26 1.12 1.35
N GLY A 249 -8.76 0.11 0.63
CA GLY A 249 -9.38 0.31 -0.69
C GLY A 249 -10.62 1.19 -0.63
N LYS A 250 -11.35 1.16 0.49
CA LYS A 250 -12.50 2.04 0.73
C LYS A 250 -12.11 3.47 1.02
N SER A 251 -11.02 3.71 1.75
CA SER A 251 -10.55 5.08 2.05
C SER A 251 -10.09 5.87 0.82
N ILE A 252 -9.70 5.19 -0.27
CA ILE A 252 -9.27 5.84 -1.53
C ILE A 252 -10.25 5.62 -2.68
N GLN A 253 -11.46 5.14 -2.38
CA GLN A 253 -12.45 4.85 -3.40
C GLN A 253 -12.84 6.17 -4.10
N LYS A 254 -12.72 6.22 -5.42
CA LYS A 254 -13.23 7.34 -6.21
C LYS A 254 -14.74 7.43 -6.07
N ASP A 255 -15.23 8.65 -5.89
CA ASP A 255 -16.65 8.92 -5.94
C ASP A 255 -17.22 8.48 -7.27
N ARG A 256 -18.30 7.70 -7.19
CA ARG A 256 -19.04 7.25 -8.36
C ARG A 256 -20.23 8.17 -8.51
N ASN A 257 -20.14 9.10 -9.47
CA ASN A 257 -21.22 10.04 -9.75
C ASN A 257 -22.17 9.50 -10.83
N THR A 258 -21.91 8.30 -11.35
CA THR A 258 -22.71 7.67 -12.39
C THR A 258 -23.04 6.21 -12.09
N ARG A 259 -24.17 5.75 -12.65
CA ARG A 259 -24.62 4.36 -12.67
C ARG A 259 -24.83 3.93 -14.11
N ASN A 260 -24.56 2.66 -14.35
CA ASN A 260 -24.81 2.04 -15.64
C ASN A 260 -26.05 1.18 -15.53
N HIS A 261 -26.92 1.31 -16.52
CA HIS A 261 -28.13 0.53 -16.66
C HIS A 261 -28.15 -0.17 -18.02
N LEU A 262 -28.85 -1.30 -18.06
CA LEU A 262 -29.27 -1.94 -19.29
C LEU A 262 -30.78 -1.73 -19.41
N TRP A 263 -31.20 -0.83 -20.29
CA TRP A 263 -32.61 -0.48 -20.47
C TRP A 263 -33.10 -0.97 -21.83
N ASN A 264 -34.33 -1.49 -21.87
CA ASN A 264 -35.00 -1.70 -23.16
C ASN A 264 -35.53 -0.37 -23.71
N GLU A 265 -35.97 -0.36 -24.97
CA GLU A 265 -36.43 0.87 -25.63
C GLU A 265 -37.56 1.58 -24.86
N VAL A 266 -38.54 0.84 -24.35
CA VAL A 266 -39.67 1.39 -23.59
C VAL A 266 -39.18 2.05 -22.29
N THR A 267 -38.28 1.38 -21.57
CA THR A 267 -37.73 1.91 -20.31
C THR A 267 -36.82 3.11 -20.57
N PHE A 268 -36.04 3.07 -21.65
CA PHE A 268 -35.18 4.17 -22.06
C PHE A 268 -36.02 5.41 -22.37
N GLN A 269 -37.04 5.30 -23.22
CA GLN A 269 -37.91 6.43 -23.56
C GLN A 269 -38.65 6.99 -22.33
N ALA A 270 -39.14 6.12 -21.44
CA ALA A 270 -39.86 6.55 -20.25
C ALA A 270 -38.98 7.26 -19.20
N ASN A 271 -37.68 6.98 -19.19
CA ASN A 271 -36.72 7.50 -18.20
C ASN A 271 -35.63 8.38 -18.82
N PHE A 272 -35.81 8.81 -20.09
CA PHE A 272 -34.85 9.69 -20.76
C PHE A 272 -35.02 11.12 -20.24
N ASP A 273 -34.08 11.54 -19.40
CA ASP A 273 -34.09 12.86 -18.79
C ASP A 273 -32.67 13.48 -18.73
N SER A 274 -32.54 14.63 -18.08
CA SER A 274 -31.28 15.37 -17.93
C SER A 274 -30.21 14.63 -17.08
N HIS A 275 -30.56 13.54 -16.42
CA HIS A 275 -29.62 12.70 -15.67
C HIS A 275 -28.93 11.68 -16.59
N VAL A 276 -29.48 11.37 -17.77
CA VAL A 276 -28.80 10.53 -18.75
C VAL A 276 -27.58 11.29 -19.29
N LYS A 277 -26.39 10.78 -19.02
CA LYS A 277 -25.12 11.38 -19.45
C LYS A 277 -24.65 10.82 -20.79
N ASN A 278 -24.82 9.52 -20.98
CA ASN A 278 -24.44 8.83 -22.21
C ASN A 278 -25.34 7.59 -22.41
N TYR A 279 -25.53 7.19 -23.66
CA TYR A 279 -26.20 5.93 -23.98
C TYR A 279 -25.67 5.34 -25.29
N GLU A 280 -25.66 4.01 -25.36
CA GLU A 280 -25.23 3.25 -26.53
C GLU A 280 -26.25 2.14 -26.80
N LYS A 281 -26.75 2.06 -28.04
CA LYS A 281 -27.62 0.96 -28.45
C LYS A 281 -26.75 -0.28 -28.66
N ILE A 282 -26.93 -1.30 -27.83
CA ILE A 282 -26.14 -2.55 -27.91
C ILE A 282 -26.71 -3.48 -28.98
N ASN A 283 -28.04 -3.54 -29.06
CA ASN A 283 -28.79 -4.36 -30.02
C ASN A 283 -30.18 -3.76 -30.24
N ASP A 284 -31.00 -4.41 -31.06
CA ASP A 284 -32.33 -3.90 -31.45
C ASP A 284 -33.25 -3.58 -30.27
N THR A 285 -33.05 -4.24 -29.12
CA THR A 285 -33.95 -4.19 -27.96
C THR A 285 -33.39 -3.48 -26.74
N GLN A 286 -32.07 -3.21 -26.70
CA GLN A 286 -31.38 -2.79 -25.47
C GLN A 286 -30.39 -1.64 -25.68
N TYR A 287 -30.32 -0.80 -24.67
CA TYR A 287 -29.45 0.35 -24.53
C TYR A 287 -28.61 0.20 -23.26
N PHE A 288 -27.30 0.40 -23.39
CA PHE A 288 -26.43 0.70 -22.27
C PHE A 288 -26.59 2.18 -21.93
N VAL A 289 -26.96 2.52 -20.70
CA VAL A 289 -27.27 3.90 -20.32
C VAL A 289 -26.47 4.28 -19.08
N GLU A 290 -25.67 5.33 -19.18
CA GLU A 290 -24.98 5.94 -18.05
C GLU A 290 -25.81 7.11 -17.51
N THR A 291 -26.25 7.02 -16.26
CA THR A 291 -27.04 8.06 -15.57
C THR A 291 -26.24 8.69 -14.45
N LYS A 292 -26.44 9.98 -14.18
CA LYS A 292 -25.93 10.66 -12.99
C LYS A 292 -26.68 10.20 -11.74
N ILE A 293 -25.95 9.94 -10.67
CA ILE A 293 -26.55 9.65 -9.36
C ILE A 293 -27.07 10.97 -8.80
N LYS A 294 -28.36 11.02 -8.44
CA LYS A 294 -28.90 12.12 -7.62
C LYS A 294 -28.20 12.08 -6.25
N GLU A 295 -27.48 13.14 -5.91
CA GLU A 295 -27.01 13.34 -4.54
C GLU A 295 -28.25 13.41 -3.64
N LYS A 296 -28.37 12.47 -2.70
CA LYS A 296 -29.30 12.65 -1.60
C LYS A 296 -28.63 13.64 -0.67
N GLU A 297 -29.26 14.80 -0.43
CA GLU A 297 -28.87 15.68 0.67
C GLU A 297 -28.85 14.84 1.95
N ILE A 298 -27.66 14.65 2.51
CA ILE A 298 -27.53 14.10 3.85
C ILE A 298 -27.77 15.28 4.77
N THR A 299 -28.97 15.35 5.34
CA THR A 299 -29.27 16.28 6.43
C THR A 299 -28.46 15.83 7.65
N ALA A 300 -27.57 16.69 8.11
CA ALA A 300 -26.80 16.49 9.34
C ALA A 300 -27.66 16.73 10.59
#